data_AF-B9JJ53-F1
#
_entry.id   AF-B9JJ53-F1
#
_cell.length_a   1.000
_cell.length_b   1.000
_cell.length_c   1.000
_cell.angle_alpha   90.00
_cell.angle_beta   90.00
_cell.angle_gamma   90.00
#
_symmetry.space_group_name_H-M   'P 1'
#
loop_
_entity.id
_entity.type
_entity.pdbx_description
1 polymer ?
#
loop_
_entity_poly.entity_id
_entity_poly.type
_entity_poly.pdbx_seq_one_letter_code
_entity_poly.pdbx_strand_id
1 'polypeptide(L)'
;MHRRLPAESRAMTNRTTQTVVSFSFPFLLPGFDAPQPAGEYRVDHDEEVIEGISWLAWRGVGTFIHLPAMATQGAKHQMVSVNPADLEIALEKDHK
;
A
#
# COMPACT_ATOMS: atom_id res chain seq x y z
N MET A 1 11.68 14.29 27.95
CA MET A 1 12.33 13.52 26.86
C MET A 1 11.50 12.28 26.58
N HIS A 2 10.62 12.32 25.59
CA HIS A 2 9.73 11.20 25.26
C HIS A 2 10.53 10.10 24.58
N ARG A 3 10.87 9.06 25.36
CA ARG A 3 11.38 7.78 24.89
C ARG A 3 10.35 7.20 23.90
N ARG A 4 10.72 7.15 22.62
CA ARG A 4 10.00 6.36 21.61
C ARG A 4 10.05 4.90 22.06
N LEU A 5 8.89 4.28 22.18
CA LEU A 5 8.76 2.85 22.45
C LEU A 5 9.41 2.08 21.29
N PRO A 6 10.28 1.09 21.55
CA PRO A 6 10.71 0.16 20.51
C PRO A 6 9.54 -0.79 20.25
N ALA A 7 9.12 -0.90 18.98
CA ALA A 7 8.17 -1.93 18.56
C ALA A 7 8.93 -3.26 18.44
N GLU A 8 9.20 -3.89 19.58
CA GLU A 8 9.60 -5.28 19.63
C GLU A 8 8.33 -6.13 19.58
N SER A 9 7.96 -6.64 18.41
CA SER A 9 6.95 -7.69 18.31
C SER A 9 7.20 -8.57 17.08
N ARG A 10 7.91 -9.69 17.32
CA ARG A 10 7.95 -10.90 16.49
C ARG A 10 8.47 -10.69 15.07
N ALA A 11 9.79 -10.63 14.93
CA ALA A 11 10.45 -11.02 13.70
C ALA A 11 10.26 -12.54 13.49
N MET A 12 9.19 -12.91 12.78
CA MET A 12 9.09 -14.18 12.05
C MET A 12 8.65 -13.80 10.63
N THR A 13 9.65 -13.35 9.87
CA THR A 13 9.69 -13.45 8.40
C THR A 13 8.65 -12.66 7.60
N ASN A 14 8.15 -11.53 8.09
CA ASN A 14 7.39 -10.57 7.28
C ASN A 14 8.29 -9.45 6.73
N ARG A 15 8.24 -9.21 5.41
CA ARG A 15 8.94 -8.13 4.72
C ARG A 15 7.91 -7.16 4.15
N THR A 16 8.02 -5.89 4.48
CA THR A 16 7.26 -4.84 3.80
C THR A 16 8.11 -4.25 2.67
N THR A 17 7.62 -4.36 1.44
CA THR A 17 8.24 -3.76 0.25
C THR A 17 7.48 -2.49 -0.12
N GLN A 18 8.16 -1.35 -0.09
CA GLN A 18 7.56 -0.05 -0.40
C GLN A 18 7.85 0.32 -1.86
N THR A 19 6.82 0.74 -2.58
CA THR A 19 6.92 1.25 -3.95
C THR A 19 6.20 2.58 -4.08
N VAL A 20 6.53 3.33 -5.14
CA VAL A 20 5.80 4.55 -5.51
C VAL A 20 5.18 4.30 -6.87
N VAL A 21 3.89 4.56 -6.98
CA VAL A 21 3.13 4.47 -8.23
C VAL A 21 2.64 5.86 -8.62
N SER A 22 2.66 6.16 -9.91
CA SER A 22 2.22 7.45 -10.45
C SER A 22 0.97 7.27 -11.30
N PHE A 23 -0.09 7.99 -10.96
CA PHE A 23 -1.30 8.09 -11.77
C PHE A 23 -1.33 9.43 -12.50
N SER A 24 -1.46 9.40 -13.81
CA SER A 24 -1.58 10.56 -14.70
C SER A 24 -2.98 11.15 -14.68
N PHE A 25 -3.98 10.32 -14.38
CA PHE A 25 -5.40 10.67 -14.35
C PHE A 25 -6.03 10.28 -13.00
N PRO A 26 -7.18 10.90 -12.63
CA PRO A 26 -7.95 10.46 -11.48
C PRO A 26 -8.38 9.00 -11.63
N PHE A 27 -8.23 8.20 -10.57
CA PHE A 27 -8.55 6.77 -10.56
C PHE A 27 -9.52 6.43 -9.43
N LEU A 28 -10.26 5.35 -9.58
CA LEU A 28 -11.19 4.85 -8.55
C LEU A 28 -10.91 3.37 -8.31
N LEU A 29 -10.62 3.01 -7.06
CA LEU A 29 -10.46 1.62 -6.65
C LEU A 29 -11.74 1.10 -5.99
N PRO A 30 -12.04 -0.21 -6.09
CA PRO A 30 -13.13 -0.80 -5.34
C PRO A 30 -13.01 -0.51 -3.84
N GLY A 31 -14.12 -0.10 -3.21
CA GLY A 31 -14.15 0.26 -1.79
C GLY A 31 -13.82 1.73 -1.48
N PHE A 32 -13.52 2.55 -2.50
CA PHE A 32 -13.38 3.99 -2.34
C PHE A 32 -14.69 4.69 -2.69
N ASP A 33 -15.13 5.62 -1.84
CA ASP A 33 -16.36 6.39 -2.08
C ASP A 33 -16.22 7.44 -3.20
N ALA A 34 -14.99 7.86 -3.49
CA ALA A 34 -14.71 8.91 -4.47
C ALA A 34 -13.38 8.65 -5.23
N PRO A 35 -13.27 9.12 -6.49
CA PRO A 35 -12.02 9.03 -7.24
C PRO A 35 -10.88 9.75 -6.51
N GLN A 36 -9.71 9.13 -6.52
CA GLN A 36 -8.47 9.72 -6.04
C GLN A 36 -7.85 10.58 -7.15
N PRO A 37 -7.25 11.73 -6.80
CA PRO A 37 -6.65 12.61 -7.79
C PRO A 37 -5.44 11.95 -8.47
N ALA A 38 -5.08 12.43 -9.67
CA ALA A 38 -3.80 12.11 -10.29
C ALA A 38 -2.64 12.53 -9.36
N GLY A 39 -1.55 11.77 -9.36
CA GLY A 39 -0.38 12.05 -8.54
C GLY A 39 0.43 10.82 -8.19
N GLU A 40 1.44 11.02 -7.34
CA GLU A 40 2.28 9.95 -6.81
C GLU A 40 1.72 9.42 -5.49
N TYR A 41 1.63 8.10 -5.40
CA TYR A 41 1.12 7.38 -4.25
C TYR A 41 2.16 6.38 -3.76
N ARG A 42 2.38 6.36 -2.45
CA ARG A 42 3.22 5.33 -1.82
C ARG A 42 2.37 4.09 -1.58
N VAL A 43 2.90 2.93 -1.95
CA VAL A 43 2.24 1.64 -1.78
C VAL A 43 3.14 0.72 -0.98
N ASP A 44 2.63 0.22 0.13
CA ASP A 44 3.31 -0.77 0.97
C ASP A 44 2.74 -2.16 0.63
N HIS A 45 3.63 -3.10 0.30
CA HIS A 45 3.30 -4.50 0.07
C HIS A 45 3.84 -5.29 1.26
N ASP A 46 2.94 -5.84 2.07
CA ASP A 46 3.33 -6.76 3.13
C ASP A 46 3.43 -8.16 2.55
N GLU A 47 4.60 -8.77 2.69
CA GLU A 47 4.93 -10.12 2.26
C GLU A 47 5.24 -10.96 3.51
N GLU A 48 4.59 -12.11 3.68
CA GLU A 48 4.96 -13.10 4.68
C GLU A 48 5.75 -14.21 3.99
N VAL A 49 6.92 -14.53 4.52
CA VAL A 49 7.67 -15.70 4.09
C VAL A 49 7.02 -16.94 4.66
N ILE A 50 6.64 -17.85 3.77
CA ILE A 50 6.19 -19.18 4.14
C ILE A 50 7.42 -20.08 4.13
N GLU A 51 7.91 -20.45 5.31
CA GLU A 51 8.95 -21.47 5.45
C GLU A 51 8.30 -22.86 5.32
N GLY A 52 8.29 -23.38 4.09
CA GLY A 52 7.91 -24.74 3.75
C GLY A 52 9.09 -25.50 3.16
N ILE A 53 9.27 -26.75 3.60
CA ILE A 53 10.28 -27.70 3.12
C ILE A 53 10.43 -27.59 1.58
N SER A 54 11.55 -27.02 1.15
CA SER A 54 12.08 -26.94 -0.23
C SER A 54 11.97 -25.64 -1.05
N TRP A 55 11.23 -24.59 -0.69
CA TRP A 55 11.39 -23.27 -1.36
C TRP A 55 10.97 -22.08 -0.49
N LEU A 56 11.77 -21.00 -0.51
CA LEU A 56 11.39 -19.70 0.02
C LEU A 56 10.26 -19.12 -0.86
N ALA A 57 9.02 -19.21 -0.39
CA ALA A 57 7.87 -18.61 -1.06
C ALA A 57 7.42 -17.34 -0.30
N TRP A 58 7.18 -16.25 -1.05
CA TRP A 58 6.66 -15.00 -0.53
C TRP A 58 5.14 -14.98 -0.78
N ARG A 59 4.32 -14.84 0.27
CA ARG A 59 2.88 -14.63 0.14
C ARG A 59 2.57 -13.17 0.44
N GLY A 60 2.04 -12.45 -0.54
CA GLY A 60 1.46 -11.12 -0.29
C GLY A 60 0.32 -11.26 0.71
N VAL A 61 0.47 -10.67 1.90
CA VAL A 61 -0.53 -10.66 2.96
C VAL A 61 -1.34 -9.38 2.99
N GLY A 62 -0.86 -8.31 2.33
CA GLY A 62 -1.64 -7.09 2.13
C GLY A 62 -0.96 -6.09 1.22
N THR A 63 -1.77 -5.24 0.57
CA THR A 63 -1.30 -4.07 -0.18
C THR A 63 -2.00 -2.84 0.40
N PHE A 64 -1.22 -1.79 0.67
CA PHE A 64 -1.71 -0.58 1.31
C PHE A 64 -1.28 0.65 0.52
N ILE A 65 -2.22 1.53 0.19
CA ILE A 65 -1.94 2.80 -0.48
C ILE A 65 -2.00 3.96 0.53
N HIS A 66 -1.02 4.85 0.46
CA HIS A 66 -0.99 6.10 1.23
C HIS A 66 -1.63 7.22 0.41
N LEU A 67 -2.82 7.63 0.81
CA LEU A 67 -3.55 8.73 0.18
C LEU A 67 -3.03 10.08 0.70
N PRO A 68 -2.80 11.05 -0.20
CA PRO A 68 -2.41 12.39 0.19
C PRO A 68 -3.61 13.08 0.86
N ALA A 69 -3.32 14.04 1.73
CA ALA A 69 -4.30 14.76 2.56
C ALA A 69 -5.21 15.73 1.76
N MET A 70 -5.51 15.47 0.50
CA MET A 70 -5.95 16.49 -0.45
C MET A 70 -7.42 16.93 -0.32
N ALA A 71 -8.23 16.36 0.58
CA ALA A 71 -9.65 16.71 0.65
C ALA A 71 -9.98 17.89 1.58
N THR A 72 -9.20 18.14 2.64
CA THR A 72 -9.49 19.22 3.60
C THR A 72 -8.22 19.70 4.28
N GLN A 73 -8.08 21.02 4.49
CA GLN A 73 -6.99 21.57 5.33
C GLN A 73 -7.09 20.98 6.74
N GLY A 74 -6.34 19.89 6.99
CA GLY A 74 -6.40 19.12 8.23
C GLY A 74 -6.44 17.59 8.06
N ALA A 75 -6.60 17.08 6.83
CA ALA A 75 -6.57 15.65 6.59
C ALA A 75 -5.17 15.07 6.91
N LYS A 76 -5.14 13.97 7.68
CA LYS A 76 -3.92 13.21 7.92
C LYS A 76 -3.70 12.30 6.71
N HIS A 77 -2.45 12.00 6.34
CA HIS A 77 -2.16 10.94 5.37
C HIS A 77 -2.89 9.67 5.80
N GLN A 78 -3.73 9.13 4.92
CA GLN A 78 -4.54 7.95 5.21
C GLN A 78 -3.89 6.74 4.54
N MET A 79 -3.69 5.66 5.28
CA MET A 79 -3.27 4.39 4.74
C MET A 79 -4.50 3.50 4.58
N VAL A 80 -4.75 3.02 3.36
CA VAL A 80 -5.95 2.23 3.03
C VAL A 80 -5.51 0.90 2.45
N SER A 81 -6.12 -0.20 2.91
CA SER A 81 -5.91 -1.51 2.32
C SER A 81 -6.60 -1.58 0.95
N VAL A 82 -5.87 -2.05 -0.05
CA VAL A 82 -6.34 -2.23 -1.42
C VAL A 82 -6.03 -3.65 -1.89
N ASN A 83 -6.82 -4.13 -2.84
CA ASN A 83 -6.51 -5.37 -3.54
C ASN A 83 -5.41 -5.09 -4.58
N PRO A 84 -4.28 -5.83 -4.58
CA PRO A 84 -3.20 -5.63 -5.54
C PRO A 84 -3.65 -5.77 -7.00
N ALA A 85 -4.59 -6.68 -7.29
CA ALA A 85 -5.09 -6.85 -8.66
C ALA A 85 -5.87 -5.63 -9.16
N ASP A 86 -6.68 -5.02 -8.29
CA ASP A 86 -7.44 -3.82 -8.65
C ASP A 86 -6.52 -2.61 -8.83
N LEU A 87 -5.43 -2.53 -8.05
CA LEU A 87 -4.41 -1.50 -8.20
C LEU A 87 -3.69 -1.62 -9.55
N GLU A 88 -3.29 -2.84 -9.94
CA GLU A 88 -2.65 -3.08 -11.23
C GLU A 88 -3.56 -2.71 -12.41
N ILE A 89 -4.84 -3.13 -12.37
CA ILE A 89 -5.83 -2.77 -13.39
C ILE A 89 -6.01 -1.24 -13.49
N ALA A 90 -5.98 -0.52 -12.37
CA ALA A 90 -6.07 0.93 -12.37
C ALA A 90 -4.84 1.56 -13.03
N LEU A 91 -3.63 1.05 -12.77
CA LEU A 91 -2.40 1.52 -13.40
C LEU A 91 -2.39 1.22 -14.91
N GLU A 92 -2.75 0.02 -15.32
CA GLU A 92 -2.85 -0.34 -16.74
C GLU A 92 -3.82 0.56 -17.51
N LYS A 93 -4.91 1.00 -16.87
CA LYS A 93 -5.88 1.93 -17.47
C LYS A 93 -5.34 3.36 -17.58
N ASP A 94 -4.50 3.79 -16.64
CA ASP A 94 -3.88 5.11 -16.64
C ASP A 94 -2.83 5.26 -17.76
N HIS A 95 -2.10 4.17 -18.04
CA HIS A 95 -1.05 4.12 -19.06
C HIS A 95 -1.56 3.87 -20.50
N LYS A 96 -2.87 3.77 -20.72
CA LYS A 96 -3.50 3.57 -22.04
C LYS A 96 -4.11 4.85 -22.59
#